data_AF-A0A150P4L1-F1
#
_entry.id   AF-A0A150P4L1-F1
#
_cell.length_a   1.000
_cell.length_b   1.000
_cell.length_c   1.000
_cell.angle_alpha   90.00
_cell.angle_beta   90.00
_cell.angle_gamma   90.00
#
_symmetry.space_group_name_H-M   'P 1'
#
loop_
_entity.id
_entity.type
_entity.pdbx_description
1 polymer ?
#
loop_
_entity_poly.entity_id
_entity_poly.type
_entity_poly.pdbx_seq_one_letter_code
_entity_poly.pdbx_strand_id
1 'polypeptide(L)'
;MDYGKALRTLLLVGTSAVAAGVVLRVQSRFNASDRRAALGIVQQYRAEGGRSAQEAIGARHPDRAPAWSASTESACLQHVRVRATIEGEPPVRYDFLVDINGPSIHPGNGEGEAILRELTGSAGAP
;
A
#
# COMPACT_ATOMS: atom_id res chain seq x y z
N MET A 1 -5.52 -45.38 27.51
CA MET A 1 -5.08 -44.02 27.13
C MET A 1 -4.46 -43.37 28.34
N ASP A 2 -3.24 -42.84 28.20
CA ASP A 2 -2.56 -42.14 29.30
C ASP A 2 -3.05 -40.69 29.32
N TYR A 3 -4.07 -40.43 30.15
CA TYR A 3 -4.73 -39.12 30.24
C TYR A 3 -3.76 -37.98 30.59
N GLY A 4 -2.69 -38.26 31.34
CA GLY A 4 -1.66 -37.27 31.67
C GLY A 4 -0.84 -36.85 30.46
N LYS A 5 -0.52 -37.80 29.57
CA LYS A 5 0.15 -37.50 28.29
C LYS A 5 -0.78 -36.74 27.34
N ALA A 6 -2.03 -37.17 27.23
CA ALA A 6 -3.02 -36.51 26.39
C ALA A 6 -3.27 -35.05 26.82
N LEU A 7 -3.42 -34.80 28.12
CA LEU A 7 -3.59 -33.44 28.65
C LEU A 7 -2.36 -32.55 28.39
N ARG A 8 -1.14 -33.08 28.60
CA ARG A 8 0.10 -32.33 28.29
C ARG A 8 0.22 -32.00 26.81
N THR A 9 -0.07 -32.95 25.92
CA THR A 9 -0.08 -32.70 24.48
C THR A 9 -1.12 -31.65 24.10
N LEU A 10 -2.33 -31.73 24.63
CA LEU A 10 -3.38 -30.74 24.39
C LEU A 10 -2.97 -29.34 24.86
N LEU A 11 -2.34 -29.24 26.05
CA LEU A 11 -1.82 -27.96 26.54
C LEU A 11 -0.74 -27.39 25.63
N LEU A 12 0.22 -28.20 25.20
CA LEU A 12 1.30 -27.76 24.29
C LEU A 12 0.77 -27.32 22.93
N VAL A 13 -0.17 -28.06 22.35
CA VAL A 13 -0.80 -27.70 21.07
C VAL A 13 -1.64 -26.45 21.23
N GLY A 14 -2.42 -26.36 22.30
CA GLY A 14 -3.28 -25.21 22.60
C GLY A 14 -2.49 -23.92 22.76
N THR A 15 -1.43 -23.94 23.58
CA THR A 15 -0.57 -22.76 23.76
C THR A 15 0.14 -22.36 22.47
N SER A 16 0.63 -23.33 21.69
CA SER A 16 1.27 -23.08 20.39
C SER A 16 0.31 -22.44 19.38
N ALA A 17 -0.94 -22.95 19.31
CA ALA A 17 -1.97 -22.39 18.43
C ALA A 17 -2.33 -20.94 18.82
N VAL A 18 -2.45 -20.65 20.12
CA VAL A 18 -2.68 -19.28 20.62
C VAL A 18 -1.51 -18.37 20.25
N ALA A 19 -0.26 -18.81 20.47
CA ALA A 19 0.92 -18.04 20.11
C ALA A 19 0.96 -17.72 18.61
N ALA A 20 0.71 -18.71 17.75
CA ALA A 20 0.61 -18.52 16.31
C ALA A 20 -0.50 -17.52 15.94
N GLY A 21 -1.67 -17.62 16.57
CA GLY A 21 -2.78 -16.68 16.36
C GLY A 21 -2.43 -15.23 16.73
N VAL A 22 -1.71 -15.03 17.83
CA VAL A 22 -1.21 -13.71 18.24
C VAL A 22 -0.22 -13.15 17.23
N VAL A 23 0.73 -13.97 16.77
CA VAL A 23 1.72 -13.57 15.75
C VAL A 23 1.05 -13.16 14.44
N LEU A 24 0.09 -13.94 13.95
CA LEU A 24 -0.69 -13.60 12.75
C LEU A 24 -1.48 -12.30 12.92
N ARG A 25 -2.10 -12.10 14.10
CA ARG A 25 -2.83 -10.87 14.41
C ARG A 25 -1.91 -9.65 14.39
N VAL A 26 -0.73 -9.73 15.00
CA VAL A 26 0.25 -8.65 15.02
C VAL A 26 0.75 -8.34 13.61
N GLN A 27 1.13 -9.35 12.83
CA GLN A 27 1.53 -9.16 11.43
C GLN A 27 0.43 -8.50 10.59
N SER A 28 -0.84 -8.90 10.76
CA SER A 28 -1.96 -8.27 10.04
C SER A 28 -2.10 -6.77 10.36
N ARG A 29 -1.78 -6.37 11.59
CA ARG A 29 -1.83 -4.97 12.03
C ARG A 29 -0.69 -4.17 11.46
N PHE A 30 0.52 -4.73 11.39
CA PHE A 30 1.65 -4.11 10.69
C PHE A 30 1.36 -3.92 9.21
N ASN A 31 0.90 -4.96 8.51
CA ASN A 31 0.53 -4.85 7.09
C ASN A 31 -0.60 -3.82 6.84
N ALA A 32 -1.54 -3.66 7.78
CA ALA A 32 -2.56 -2.63 7.69
C ALA A 32 -2.00 -1.22 7.92
N SER A 33 -1.04 -1.07 8.83
CA SER A 33 -0.34 0.19 9.08
C SER A 33 0.49 0.61 7.87
N ASP A 34 1.26 -0.32 7.31
CA ASP A 34 2.10 -0.14 6.13
C ASP A 34 1.27 0.34 4.93
N ARG A 35 0.13 -0.30 4.68
CA ARG A 35 -0.78 0.13 3.60
C ARG A 35 -1.31 1.54 3.79
N ARG A 36 -1.61 1.95 5.04
CA ARG A 36 -2.06 3.32 5.33
C ARG A 36 -0.93 4.33 5.14
N ALA A 37 0.28 3.99 5.58
CA ALA A 37 1.45 4.83 5.39
C ALA A 37 1.75 5.04 3.89
N ALA A 38 1.77 3.95 3.12
CA ALA A 38 1.98 4.00 1.67
C ALA A 38 0.92 4.84 0.94
N LEU A 39 -0.35 4.72 1.33
CA LEU A 39 -1.42 5.58 0.79
C LEU A 39 -1.15 7.06 1.07
N GLY A 40 -0.77 7.40 2.29
CA GLY A 40 -0.41 8.77 2.67
C GLY A 40 0.77 9.29 1.87
N ILE A 41 1.82 8.48 1.72
CA ILE A 41 3.02 8.80 0.93
C ILE A 41 2.62 9.17 -0.50
N VAL A 42 1.82 8.35 -1.18
CA VAL A 42 1.43 8.60 -2.58
C VAL A 42 0.50 9.80 -2.71
N GLN A 43 -0.53 9.92 -1.87
CA GLN A 43 -1.48 11.03 -1.95
C GLN A 43 -0.83 12.39 -1.68
N GLN A 44 0.18 12.41 -0.80
CA GLN A 44 0.90 13.63 -0.42
C GLN A 44 2.20 13.84 -1.21
N TYR A 45 2.59 12.89 -2.06
CA TYR A 45 3.79 13.00 -2.87
C TYR A 45 3.73 14.23 -3.75
N ARG A 46 4.75 15.08 -3.61
CA ARG A 46 4.97 16.29 -4.39
C ARG A 46 6.42 16.29 -4.82
N ALA A 47 6.66 16.40 -6.12
CA ALA A 47 7.96 16.82 -6.59
C ALA A 47 8.12 18.32 -6.28
N GLU A 48 9.31 18.73 -5.85
CA GLU A 48 9.72 20.07 -5.40
C GLU A 48 8.71 21.21 -5.70
N GLY A 49 7.91 21.59 -4.69
CA GLY A 49 7.01 22.75 -4.76
C GLY A 49 5.76 22.60 -5.65
N GLY A 50 5.58 21.46 -6.30
CA GLY A 50 4.52 21.21 -7.28
C GLY A 50 3.22 20.60 -6.71
N ARG A 51 2.33 20.25 -7.65
CA ARG A 51 1.07 19.54 -7.37
C ARG A 51 1.32 18.18 -6.72
N SER A 52 0.37 17.69 -5.92
CA SER A 52 0.40 16.31 -5.44
C SER A 52 -0.04 15.32 -6.51
N ALA A 53 0.27 14.03 -6.34
CA ALA A 53 -0.26 12.98 -7.22
C ALA A 53 -1.81 12.98 -7.25
N GLN A 54 -2.45 13.25 -6.11
CA GLN A 54 -3.90 13.39 -6.04
C GLN A 54 -4.42 14.58 -6.86
N GLU A 55 -3.75 15.74 -6.77
CA GLU A 55 -4.10 16.94 -7.54
C GLU A 55 -3.86 16.74 -9.05
N ALA A 56 -2.76 16.09 -9.43
CA ALA A 56 -2.46 15.79 -10.83
C ALA A 56 -3.47 14.82 -11.45
N ILE A 57 -3.83 13.75 -10.74
CA ILE A 57 -4.88 12.82 -11.18
C ILE A 57 -6.24 13.53 -11.24
N GLY A 58 -6.58 14.34 -10.24
CA GLY A 58 -7.83 15.11 -10.21
C GLY A 58 -7.94 16.11 -11.36
N ALA A 59 -6.83 16.75 -11.75
CA ALA A 59 -6.81 17.66 -12.89
C ALA A 59 -7.07 16.95 -14.23
N ARG A 60 -6.67 15.68 -14.37
CA ARG A 60 -6.98 14.87 -15.55
C ARG A 60 -8.44 14.39 -15.59
N HIS A 61 -9.11 14.33 -14.44
CA HIS A 61 -10.46 13.80 -14.27
C HIS A 61 -11.32 14.72 -13.38
N PRO A 62 -11.66 15.94 -13.85
CA PRO A 62 -12.27 16.98 -12.99
C PRO A 62 -13.62 16.56 -12.39
N ASP A 63 -14.37 15.71 -13.08
CA ASP A 63 -15.70 15.26 -12.65
C ASP A 63 -15.69 13.92 -11.89
N ARG A 64 -14.51 13.34 -11.64
CA ARG A 64 -14.40 12.00 -11.02
C ARG A 64 -13.30 11.94 -9.97
N ALA A 65 -13.70 11.58 -8.75
CA ALA A 65 -12.75 11.35 -7.68
C ALA A 65 -12.07 9.97 -7.83
N PRO A 66 -10.74 9.87 -7.66
CA PRO A 66 -10.06 8.60 -7.62
C PRO A 66 -10.44 7.79 -6.37
N ALA A 67 -10.84 6.53 -6.59
CA ALA A 67 -10.96 5.53 -5.54
C ALA A 67 -9.58 4.93 -5.23
N TRP A 68 -9.10 5.12 -4.01
CA TRP A 68 -7.78 4.68 -3.58
C TRP A 68 -7.81 3.32 -2.89
N SER A 69 -6.84 2.48 -3.21
CA SER A 69 -6.61 1.21 -2.51
C SER A 69 -5.12 0.93 -2.35
N ALA A 70 -4.78 0.08 -1.40
CA ALA A 70 -3.42 -0.39 -1.20
C ALA A 70 -3.40 -1.89 -0.90
N SER A 71 -2.40 -2.56 -1.45
CA SER A 71 -2.16 -3.99 -1.29
C SER A 71 -0.68 -4.24 -1.04
N THR A 72 -0.37 -5.07 -0.06
CA THR A 72 1.00 -5.56 0.16
C THR A 72 1.41 -6.42 -1.03
N GLU A 73 2.51 -6.06 -1.70
CA GLU A 73 3.13 -6.94 -2.70
C GLU A 73 4.17 -7.86 -2.08
N SER A 74 5.02 -7.30 -1.23
CA SER A 74 6.02 -8.06 -0.50
C SER A 74 6.09 -7.55 0.93
N ALA A 75 5.65 -8.38 1.88
CA ALA A 75 5.73 -8.05 3.30
C ALA A 75 7.18 -7.98 3.77
N CYS A 76 8.03 -8.91 3.31
CA CYS A 76 9.44 -8.98 3.72
C CYS A 76 10.28 -7.81 3.21
N LEU A 77 9.92 -7.25 2.04
CA LEU A 77 10.60 -6.09 1.45
C LEU A 77 9.84 -4.78 1.70
N GLN A 78 8.75 -4.83 2.48
CA GLN A 78 7.89 -3.68 2.79
C GLN A 78 7.45 -2.89 1.53
N HIS A 79 7.21 -3.62 0.43
CA HIS A 79 6.70 -3.06 -0.81
C HIS A 79 5.17 -3.08 -0.81
N VAL A 80 4.58 -1.90 -0.99
CA VAL A 80 3.13 -1.74 -1.10
C VAL A 80 2.79 -1.17 -2.46
N ARG A 81 1.84 -1.81 -3.14
CA ARG A 81 1.19 -1.22 -4.31
C ARG A 81 0.03 -0.35 -3.84
N VAL A 82 0.07 0.91 -4.23
CA VAL A 82 -1.03 1.87 -4.09
C VAL A 82 -1.66 2.07 -5.47
N ARG A 83 -2.98 2.02 -5.52
CA ARG A 83 -3.74 2.22 -6.76
C ARG A 83 -4.76 3.34 -6.59
N ALA A 84 -4.76 4.29 -7.50
CA ALA A 84 -5.88 5.18 -7.74
C ALA A 84 -6.69 4.66 -8.92
N THR A 85 -8.00 4.47 -8.75
CA THR A 85 -8.91 4.03 -9.80
C THR A 85 -9.89 5.15 -10.11
N ILE A 86 -9.97 5.56 -11.36
CA ILE A 86 -11.05 6.40 -11.86
C ILE A 86 -12.09 5.46 -12.47
N GLU A 87 -13.25 5.38 -11.81
CA GLU A 87 -14.37 4.55 -12.27
C GLU A 87 -14.87 5.04 -13.64
N GLY A 88 -15.26 4.10 -14.50
CA GLY A 88 -15.64 4.33 -15.89
C GLY A 88 -15.53 3.07 -16.73
N GLU A 89 -15.79 3.19 -18.03
CA GLU A 89 -15.69 2.08 -18.98
C GLU A 89 -14.83 2.47 -20.19
N PRO A 90 -13.56 2.01 -20.27
CA PRO A 90 -12.85 1.22 -19.27
C PRO A 90 -12.39 2.06 -18.06
N PRO A 91 -12.20 1.45 -16.87
CA PRO A 91 -11.66 2.15 -15.71
C PRO A 91 -10.18 2.49 -15.93
N VAL A 92 -9.77 3.68 -15.50
CA VAL A 92 -8.36 4.10 -15.56
C VAL A 92 -7.71 3.80 -14.21
N ARG A 93 -6.54 3.16 -14.23
CA ARG A 93 -5.83 2.75 -13.00
C ARG A 93 -4.43 3.36 -13.00
N TYR A 94 -4.10 4.06 -11.94
CA TYR A 94 -2.76 4.58 -11.66
C TYR A 94 -2.16 3.74 -10.56
N ASP A 95 -1.12 2.98 -10.88
CA ASP A 95 -0.43 2.12 -9.91
C ASP A 95 0.91 2.74 -9.52
N PHE A 96 1.19 2.73 -8.22
CA PHE A 96 2.41 3.20 -7.61
C PHE A 96 2.97 2.11 -6.70
N LEU A 97 4.26 1.81 -6.82
CA LEU A 97 4.98 0.93 -5.90
C LEU A 97 5.73 1.80 -4.90
N VAL A 98 5.46 1.58 -3.62
CA VAL A 98 6.05 2.33 -2.51
C VAL A 98 6.97 1.40 -1.75
N ASP A 99 8.23 1.79 -1.60
CA ASP A 99 9.12 1.25 -0.57
C ASP A 99 8.87 2.05 0.71
N ILE A 100 8.43 1.40 1.78
CA ILE A 100 8.09 2.09 3.03
C ILE A 100 9.34 2.51 3.83
N ASN A 101 10.47 1.83 3.62
CA ASN A 101 11.72 2.15 4.33
C ASN A 101 12.54 3.24 3.64
N GLY A 102 12.17 3.61 2.41
CA GLY A 102 12.76 4.73 1.67
C GLY A 102 11.72 5.78 1.28
N PRO A 103 12.11 7.00 0.91
CA PRO A 103 11.19 8.01 0.37
C PRO A 103 10.86 7.75 -1.12
N SER A 104 10.85 6.49 -1.56
CA SER A 104 10.86 6.15 -2.98
C SER A 104 9.49 5.66 -3.45
N ILE A 105 8.89 6.42 -4.36
CA ILE A 105 7.70 6.02 -5.11
C ILE A 105 8.12 5.69 -6.53
N HIS A 106 7.71 4.52 -7.00
CA HIS A 106 8.00 4.01 -8.33
C HIS A 106 6.71 3.83 -9.13
N PRO A 107 6.77 3.92 -10.47
CA PRO A 107 5.62 3.58 -11.30
C PRO A 107 5.29 2.09 -11.20
N GLY A 108 4.05 1.76 -10.92
CA GLY A 108 3.52 0.40 -10.95
C GLY A 108 2.85 0.02 -12.27
N ASN A 109 2.60 1.01 -13.14
CA ASN A 109 2.13 0.89 -14.53
C ASN A 109 2.41 2.19 -15.33
N GLY A 110 2.06 2.20 -16.62
CA GLY A 110 2.30 3.36 -17.50
C GLY A 110 1.57 4.64 -17.11
N GLU A 111 0.35 4.54 -16.58
CA GLU A 111 -0.42 5.70 -16.08
C GLU A 111 0.22 6.32 -14.83
N GLY A 112 0.68 5.48 -13.90
CA GLY A 112 1.44 5.91 -12.72
C GLY A 112 2.76 6.58 -13.11
N GLU A 113 3.46 6.04 -14.12
CA GLU A 113 4.66 6.67 -14.68
C GLU A 113 4.36 8.05 -15.29
N ALA A 114 3.27 8.17 -16.04
CA ALA A 114 2.86 9.43 -16.62
C ALA A 114 2.56 10.50 -15.55
N ILE A 115 1.96 10.12 -14.42
CA ILE A 115 1.75 11.03 -13.29
C ILE A 115 3.07 11.41 -12.64
N LEU A 116 3.92 10.44 -12.29
CA LEU A 116 5.19 10.75 -11.64
C LEU A 116 6.05 11.67 -12.53
N ARG A 117 6.11 11.41 -13.83
CA ARG A 117 6.82 12.25 -14.80
C ARG A 117 6.24 13.66 -14.91
N GLU A 118 4.91 13.79 -14.88
CA GLU A 118 4.26 15.12 -14.85
C GLU A 118 4.70 15.89 -13.60
N LEU A 119 4.71 15.24 -12.43
CA LEU A 119 5.11 15.88 -11.19
C LEU A 119 6.57 16.34 -11.23
N THR A 120 7.51 15.48 -11.65
CA THR A 120 8.94 15.85 -11.71
C THR A 120 9.25 16.83 -12.84
N GLY A 121 8.52 16.77 -13.96
CA GLY A 121 8.68 17.68 -15.09
C GLY A 121 8.09 19.08 -14.85
N SER A 122 7.11 19.20 -13.94
CA SER A 122 6.52 20.48 -13.53
C SER A 122 7.46 21.31 -12.64
N ALA A 123 8.49 20.71 -12.05
CA ALA A 123 9.45 21.37 -11.17
C ALA A 123 10.47 22.28 -11.92
N GLY A 124 10.34 22.43 -13.24
CA GLY A 124 11.29 23.14 -14.11
C GLY A 124 10.75 24.34 -14.88
N ALA A 125 9.56 24.87 -14.57
CA ALA A 125 9.06 26.09 -15.22
C ALA A 125 9.30 27.33 -14.33
N PRO A 126 10.15 28.29 -14.75
CA PRO A 126 10.34 29.56 -14.05
C PRO A 126 9.11 30.48 -14.12
#